data_AF-A0A1P8WBS0-F1
#
_entry.id   AF-A0A1P8WBS0-F1
#
_cell.length_a   1.000
_cell.length_b   1.000
_cell.length_c   1.000
_cell.angle_alpha   90.00
_cell.angle_beta   90.00
_cell.angle_gamma   90.00
#
_symmetry.space_group_name_H-M   'P 1'
#
loop_
_entity.id
_entity.type
_entity.pdbx_description
1 polymer ?
#
loop_
_entity_poly.entity_id
_entity_poly.type
_entity_poly.pdbx_seq_one_letter_code
_entity_poly.pdbx_strand_id
1 'polypeptide(L)'
;MLSQIHDKAQLEDRYDQSATWDSDVNSPIQNEKYGTFICPSRPSSLDQHDRVLTSYLAPTGAGTAFNGPDGIPISAIKDGSSNTLMVLEACGSNVIWTEPRDQPVSTATMDINGPGPQPGRSESLASSYHSDGAQVALADGSVRFVSESTNARVLRALLSIDGGEELSDW
;
A
#
# COMPACT_ATOMS: atom_id res chain seq x y z
N MET A 1 22.13 3.33 4.83
CA MET A 1 21.76 1.90 4.90
C MET A 1 21.80 1.38 6.35
N LEU A 2 22.88 1.56 7.10
CA LEU A 2 22.95 1.18 8.53
C LEU A 2 22.02 1.99 9.46
N SER A 3 21.68 3.25 9.13
CA SER A 3 20.76 4.07 9.93
C SER A 3 19.33 3.52 9.92
N GLN A 4 18.81 3.12 8.75
CA GLN A 4 17.46 2.56 8.62
C GLN A 4 17.27 1.22 9.34
N ILE A 5 18.34 0.43 9.48
CA ILE A 5 18.31 -0.85 10.22
C ILE A 5 18.30 -0.59 11.74
N HIS A 6 19.06 0.40 12.24
CA HIS A 6 19.01 0.80 13.64
C HIS A 6 17.66 1.41 14.03
N ASP A 7 17.07 2.21 13.15
CA ASP A 7 15.76 2.83 13.37
C ASP A 7 14.65 1.78 13.54
N LYS A 8 14.69 0.68 12.78
CA LYS A 8 13.69 -0.41 12.88
C LYS A 8 13.74 -1.14 14.23
N ALA A 9 14.94 -1.44 14.74
CA ALA A 9 15.09 -2.11 16.02
C ALA A 9 14.59 -1.25 17.19
N GLN A 10 14.79 0.08 17.12
CA GLN A 10 14.30 1.01 18.13
C GLN A 10 12.78 1.17 18.11
N LEU A 11 12.16 1.09 16.93
CA LEU A 11 10.70 1.12 16.79
C LEU A 11 10.03 -0.06 17.44
N GLU A 12 10.53 -1.27 17.18
CA GLU A 12 9.93 -2.52 17.67
C GLU A 12 9.95 -2.58 19.20
N ASP A 13 11.04 -2.12 19.84
CA ASP A 13 11.15 -2.05 21.30
C ASP A 13 10.19 -1.05 21.96
N ARG A 14 9.71 -0.06 21.20
CA ARG A 14 8.86 1.03 21.71
C ARG A 14 7.37 0.81 21.44
N TYR A 15 7.04 -0.09 20.52
CA TYR A 15 5.66 -0.36 20.15
C TYR A 15 5.07 -1.50 21.00
N ASP A 16 4.06 -1.19 21.81
CA ASP A 16 3.35 -2.17 22.61
C ASP A 16 2.33 -2.91 21.73
N GLN A 17 2.65 -4.16 21.36
CA GLN A 17 1.79 -5.03 20.56
C GLN A 17 0.51 -5.48 21.28
N SER A 18 0.44 -5.33 22.61
CA SER A 18 -0.76 -5.66 23.38
C SER A 18 -1.77 -4.52 23.44
N ALA A 19 -1.36 -3.31 23.08
CA ALA A 19 -2.19 -2.11 23.05
C ALA A 19 -2.66 -1.78 21.62
N THR A 20 -3.67 -0.91 21.50
CA THR A 20 -4.09 -0.41 20.19
C THR A 20 -3.03 0.53 19.61
N TRP A 21 -3.01 0.64 18.28
CA TRP A 21 -2.05 1.47 17.53
C TRP A 21 -2.13 2.97 17.88
N ASP A 22 -3.29 3.41 18.37
CA ASP A 22 -3.62 4.79 18.77
C ASP A 22 -3.65 5.01 20.28
N SER A 23 -3.22 4.03 21.08
CA SER A 23 -3.09 4.18 22.53
C SER A 23 -2.08 5.26 22.93
N ASP A 24 -2.16 5.76 24.16
CA ASP A 24 -1.19 6.73 24.70
C ASP A 24 0.26 6.23 24.64
N VAL A 25 0.47 4.91 24.70
CA VAL A 25 1.79 4.27 24.62
C VAL A 25 2.32 4.29 23.17
N ASN A 26 1.47 4.01 22.18
CA ASN A 26 1.88 3.88 20.78
C ASN A 26 1.77 5.18 19.97
N SER A 27 0.92 6.12 20.38
CA SER A 27 0.68 7.37 19.64
C SER A 27 1.92 8.23 19.40
N PRO A 28 2.95 8.30 20.28
CA PRO A 28 4.15 9.09 19.99
C PRO A 28 4.92 8.62 18.73
N ILE A 29 4.87 7.33 18.43
CA ILE A 29 5.55 6.72 17.27
C ILE A 29 4.94 7.21 15.95
N GLN A 30 3.66 7.62 15.96
CA GLN A 30 2.94 8.09 14.79
C GLN A 30 3.57 9.34 14.17
N ASN A 31 4.34 10.12 14.94
CA ASN A 31 4.94 11.38 14.49
C ASN A 31 6.36 11.20 13.93
N GLU A 32 6.92 9.98 14.00
CA GLU A 32 8.26 9.69 13.52
C GLU A 32 8.29 9.46 12.01
N LYS A 33 9.09 10.28 11.32
CA LYS A 33 9.19 10.25 9.86
C LYS A 33 10.17 9.19 9.40
N TYR A 34 9.63 8.15 8.77
CA TYR A 34 10.41 7.17 8.03
C TYR A 34 10.22 7.37 6.53
N GLY A 35 11.23 7.97 5.88
CA GLY A 35 11.17 8.28 4.45
C GLY A 35 10.91 7.06 3.56
N THR A 36 11.22 5.85 4.03
CA THR A 36 10.96 4.58 3.32
C THR A 36 9.48 4.33 3.07
N PHE A 37 8.58 4.83 3.92
CA PHE A 37 7.13 4.64 3.76
C PHE A 37 6.43 5.81 3.07
N ILE A 38 7.18 6.78 2.56
CA ILE A 38 6.66 8.03 2.01
C ILE A 38 7.13 8.17 0.56
N CYS A 39 6.18 8.35 -0.35
CA CYS A 39 6.50 8.69 -1.73
C CYS A 39 7.20 10.06 -1.77
N PRO A 40 8.39 10.18 -2.38
CA PRO A 40 9.11 11.46 -2.47
C PRO A 40 8.35 12.55 -3.21
N SER A 41 7.39 12.20 -4.07
CA SER A 41 6.54 13.15 -4.79
C SER A 41 5.33 13.61 -3.97
N ARG A 42 5.08 13.03 -2.78
CA ARG A 42 3.99 13.46 -1.90
C ARG A 42 4.32 14.84 -1.31
N PRO A 43 3.48 15.88 -1.52
CA PRO A 43 3.77 17.24 -1.08
C PRO A 43 3.77 17.39 0.45
N SER A 44 2.91 16.65 1.14
CA SER A 44 2.89 16.55 2.59
C SER A 44 2.54 15.14 3.03
N SER A 45 3.34 14.58 3.94
CA SER A 45 3.15 13.27 4.54
C SER A 45 2.55 13.35 5.95
N LEU A 46 2.00 14.50 6.35
CA LEU A 46 1.44 14.72 7.68
C LEU A 46 -0.06 14.98 7.61
N ASP A 47 -0.80 14.48 8.60
CA ASP A 47 -2.18 14.88 8.85
C ASP A 47 -2.25 16.17 9.70
N GLN A 48 -3.46 16.58 10.06
CA GLN A 48 -3.71 17.78 10.87
C GLN A 48 -3.20 17.71 12.33
N HIS A 49 -2.75 16.54 12.78
CA HIS A 49 -2.21 16.30 14.12
C HIS A 49 -0.71 15.93 14.08
N ASP A 50 -0.02 16.26 12.98
CA ASP A 50 1.39 15.96 12.75
C ASP A 50 1.73 14.46 12.71
N ARG A 51 0.74 13.59 12.48
CA ARG A 51 0.95 12.15 12.32
C ARG A 51 1.39 11.81 10.90
N VAL A 52 2.32 10.89 10.77
CA VAL A 52 2.91 10.49 9.50
C VAL A 52 1.99 9.53 8.75
N LEU A 53 1.66 9.93 7.52
CA LEU A 53 0.84 9.18 6.59
C LEU A 53 1.74 8.34 5.68
N THR A 54 1.48 7.02 5.61
CA THR A 54 2.14 6.15 4.64
C THR A 54 1.63 6.45 3.23
N SER A 55 2.51 6.25 2.25
CA SER A 55 2.19 6.29 0.83
C SER A 55 1.94 4.90 0.24
N TYR A 56 2.23 3.83 0.96
CA TYR A 56 2.24 2.46 0.43
C TYR A 56 1.38 1.56 1.30
N LEU A 57 0.50 0.77 0.67
CA LEU A 57 -0.39 -0.20 1.31
C LEU A 57 -0.41 -1.51 0.52
N ALA A 58 -0.73 -2.60 1.20
CA ALA A 58 -1.05 -3.86 0.56
C ALA A 58 -2.52 -3.87 0.06
N PRO A 59 -2.83 -4.44 -1.11
CA PRO A 59 -4.21 -4.76 -1.45
C PRO A 59 -4.67 -5.96 -0.63
N THR A 60 -5.81 -5.86 0.06
CA THR A 60 -6.32 -6.92 0.92
C THR A 60 -7.70 -7.40 0.49
N GLY A 61 -7.95 -8.70 0.66
CA GLY A 61 -9.24 -9.33 0.39
C GLY A 61 -9.15 -10.60 -0.45
N ALA A 62 -10.33 -11.18 -0.72
CA ALA A 62 -10.47 -12.43 -1.47
C ALA A 62 -9.76 -12.38 -2.83
N GLY A 63 -8.97 -13.41 -3.10
CA GLY A 63 -8.22 -13.56 -4.36
C GLY A 63 -6.87 -12.84 -4.39
N THR A 64 -6.56 -11.99 -3.40
CA THR A 64 -5.26 -11.31 -3.30
C THR A 64 -4.23 -12.15 -2.54
N ALA A 65 -2.96 -11.76 -2.62
CA ALA A 65 -1.91 -12.33 -1.78
C ALA A 65 -2.11 -12.05 -0.27
N PHE A 66 -2.92 -11.04 0.08
CA PHE A 66 -3.26 -10.68 1.46
C PHE A 66 -4.74 -10.97 1.74
N ASN A 67 -5.11 -12.24 1.64
CA ASN A 67 -6.48 -12.74 1.84
C ASN A 67 -6.79 -13.11 3.32
N GLY A 68 -6.06 -12.58 4.27
CA GLY A 68 -6.25 -12.88 5.69
C GLY A 68 -5.01 -12.60 6.54
N PRO A 69 -5.09 -12.84 7.86
CA PRO A 69 -4.02 -12.51 8.81
C PRO A 69 -2.77 -13.37 8.65
N ASP A 70 -2.92 -14.59 8.13
CA ASP A 70 -1.83 -15.56 8.01
C ASP A 70 -1.08 -15.47 6.66
N GLY A 71 -1.51 -14.57 5.77
CA GLY A 71 -1.00 -14.47 4.41
C GLY A 71 -1.23 -15.75 3.58
N ILE A 72 -0.49 -15.88 2.47
CA ILE A 72 -0.47 -17.08 1.63
C ILE A 72 0.96 -17.59 1.45
N PRO A 73 1.17 -18.89 1.18
CA PRO A 73 2.46 -19.35 0.70
C PRO A 73 2.73 -18.77 -0.70
N ILE A 74 3.99 -18.42 -1.00
CA ILE A 74 4.40 -17.95 -2.33
C ILE A 74 3.99 -18.93 -3.44
N SER A 75 4.02 -20.24 -3.15
CA SER A 75 3.60 -21.29 -4.09
C SER A 75 2.11 -21.26 -4.45
N ALA A 76 1.27 -20.50 -3.74
CA ALA A 76 -0.12 -20.27 -4.11
C ALA A 76 -0.29 -19.18 -5.17
N ILE A 77 0.76 -18.41 -5.50
CA ILE A 77 0.76 -17.44 -6.59
C ILE A 77 0.96 -18.18 -7.92
N LYS A 78 -0.14 -18.41 -8.65
CA LYS A 78 -0.19 -19.17 -9.89
C LYS A 78 -0.28 -18.30 -11.14
N ASP A 79 -0.78 -17.07 -11.02
CA ASP A 79 -0.81 -16.09 -12.12
C ASP A 79 0.59 -15.55 -12.49
N GLY A 80 1.60 -15.93 -11.71
CA GLY A 80 3.01 -15.59 -11.90
C GLY A 80 3.43 -14.40 -11.05
N SER A 81 4.58 -14.51 -10.38
CA SER A 81 5.04 -13.50 -9.41
C SER A 81 5.26 -12.10 -10.01
N SER A 82 5.60 -12.01 -11.30
CA SER A 82 5.77 -10.75 -12.04
C SER A 82 4.43 -10.14 -12.51
N ASN A 83 3.31 -10.81 -12.26
CA ASN A 83 1.96 -10.36 -12.61
C ASN A 83 1.05 -10.25 -11.38
N THR A 84 1.60 -10.34 -10.17
CA THR A 84 0.83 -10.28 -8.92
C THR A 84 1.29 -9.08 -8.10
N LEU A 85 0.38 -8.11 -7.91
CA LEU A 85 0.58 -6.89 -7.15
C LEU A 85 0.56 -7.19 -5.65
N MET A 86 1.61 -6.74 -4.97
CA MET A 86 1.78 -6.91 -3.51
C MET A 86 1.66 -5.60 -2.75
N VAL A 87 2.14 -4.51 -3.31
CA VAL A 87 2.09 -3.18 -2.68
C VAL A 87 1.77 -2.15 -3.75
N LEU A 88 0.95 -1.18 -3.42
CA LEU A 88 0.61 -0.07 -4.29
C LEU A 88 0.81 1.26 -3.58
N GLU A 89 1.00 2.33 -4.34
CA GLU A 89 0.84 3.67 -3.80
C GLU A 89 -0.63 3.96 -3.48
N ALA A 90 -0.90 4.42 -2.27
CA ALA A 90 -2.22 4.74 -1.74
C ALA A 90 -2.20 6.06 -0.95
N CYS A 91 -1.57 7.10 -1.52
CA CYS A 91 -1.42 8.40 -0.89
C CYS A 91 -2.76 9.02 -0.48
N GLY A 92 -3.84 8.80 -1.24
CA GLY A 92 -5.19 9.30 -0.98
C GLY A 92 -5.96 8.55 0.10
N SER A 93 -5.45 7.40 0.57
CA SER A 93 -6.05 6.63 1.66
C SER A 93 -5.81 7.29 3.02
N ASN A 94 -4.80 8.16 3.13
CA ASN A 94 -4.40 8.88 4.35
C ASN A 94 -4.34 7.95 5.58
N VAL A 95 -3.73 6.78 5.41
CA VAL A 95 -3.45 5.84 6.49
C VAL A 95 -2.25 6.35 7.27
N ILE A 96 -2.37 6.38 8.61
CA ILE A 96 -1.22 6.64 9.48
C ILE A 96 -0.32 5.41 9.46
N TRP A 97 0.99 5.59 9.38
CA TRP A 97 1.90 4.47 9.10
C TRP A 97 1.87 3.32 10.14
N THR A 98 1.37 3.56 11.36
CA THR A 98 1.16 2.52 12.39
C THR A 98 -0.27 1.99 12.46
N GLU A 99 -1.21 2.59 11.73
CA GLU A 99 -2.60 2.15 11.70
C GLU A 99 -2.67 0.78 11.00
N PRO A 100 -3.31 -0.25 11.59
CA PRO A 100 -3.42 -1.59 11.04
C PRO A 100 -4.51 -1.66 9.96
N ARG A 101 -4.38 -0.79 8.94
CA ARG A 101 -5.33 -0.69 7.84
C ARG A 101 -4.60 -0.60 6.52
N ASP A 102 -4.94 -1.53 5.64
CA ASP A 102 -4.45 -1.61 4.27
C ASP A 102 -5.54 -1.22 3.25
N GLN A 103 -5.33 -1.50 1.97
CA GLN A 103 -6.26 -1.14 0.89
C GLN A 103 -7.25 -2.29 0.59
N PRO A 104 -8.50 -2.25 1.08
CA PRO A 104 -9.49 -3.28 0.80
C PRO A 104 -9.95 -3.23 -0.67
N VAL A 105 -9.67 -4.30 -1.42
CA VAL A 105 -10.01 -4.35 -2.87
C VAL A 105 -11.52 -4.43 -3.14
N SER A 106 -12.31 -4.83 -2.14
CA SER A 106 -13.77 -4.95 -2.25
C SER A 106 -14.50 -3.62 -2.26
N THR A 107 -13.91 -2.57 -1.68
CA THR A 107 -14.49 -1.22 -1.62
C THR A 107 -13.77 -0.21 -2.50
N ALA A 108 -12.58 -0.55 -3.00
CA ALA A 108 -11.82 0.32 -3.90
C ALA A 108 -12.42 0.34 -5.32
N THR A 109 -12.40 1.50 -5.98
CA THR A 109 -12.68 1.58 -7.41
C THR A 109 -11.49 1.04 -8.20
N MET A 110 -11.77 0.29 -9.28
CA MET A 110 -10.71 -0.33 -10.10
C MET A 110 -10.17 0.65 -11.13
N ASP A 111 -9.55 1.70 -10.64
CA ASP A 111 -8.86 2.76 -11.35
C ASP A 111 -7.67 3.27 -10.53
N ILE A 112 -6.93 4.25 -11.05
CA ILE A 112 -5.79 4.89 -10.40
C ILE A 112 -6.02 6.39 -10.39
N ASN A 113 -5.67 7.06 -9.28
CA ASN A 113 -5.79 8.51 -9.10
C ASN A 113 -7.21 9.08 -9.32
N GLY A 114 -8.24 8.26 -9.19
CA GLY A 114 -9.63 8.69 -9.18
C GLY A 114 -9.95 9.54 -7.95
N PRO A 115 -11.07 10.28 -7.98
CA PRO A 115 -11.44 11.19 -6.90
C PRO A 115 -11.77 10.44 -5.61
N GLY A 116 -11.83 11.20 -4.51
CA GLY A 116 -12.38 10.75 -3.24
C GLY A 116 -13.33 11.80 -2.67
N PRO A 117 -13.86 11.57 -1.45
CA PRO A 117 -14.88 12.42 -0.86
C PRO A 117 -14.42 13.86 -0.57
N GLN A 118 -13.10 14.10 -0.52
CA GLN A 118 -12.50 15.40 -0.20
C GLN A 118 -11.17 15.58 -0.94
N PRO A 119 -10.67 16.82 -1.09
CA PRO A 119 -9.36 17.08 -1.67
C PRO A 119 -8.25 16.27 -0.99
N GLY A 120 -7.37 15.66 -1.77
CA GLY A 120 -6.28 14.81 -1.28
C GLY A 120 -6.74 13.43 -0.80
N ARG A 121 -8.01 13.04 -0.98
CA ARG A 121 -8.52 11.67 -0.79
C ARG A 121 -8.79 11.02 -2.14
N SER A 122 -8.68 9.69 -2.17
CA SER A 122 -9.02 8.86 -3.33
C SER A 122 -9.68 7.57 -2.86
N GLU A 123 -10.69 7.10 -3.59
CA GLU A 123 -11.33 5.79 -3.39
C GLU A 123 -10.79 4.73 -4.37
N SER A 124 -9.85 5.11 -5.23
CA SER A 124 -9.17 4.24 -6.20
C SER A 124 -8.36 3.12 -5.56
N LEU A 125 -8.13 2.07 -6.34
CA LEU A 125 -7.23 1.00 -5.98
C LEU A 125 -5.85 1.53 -5.60
N ALA A 126 -5.32 2.45 -6.42
CA ALA A 126 -4.06 3.13 -6.16
C ALA A 126 -4.23 4.65 -6.30
N SER A 127 -3.46 5.40 -5.52
CA SER A 127 -3.39 6.86 -5.58
C SER A 127 -1.98 7.37 -5.29
N SER A 128 -1.50 8.29 -6.11
CA SER A 128 -0.15 8.84 -6.11
C SER A 128 -0.16 10.33 -6.45
N TYR A 129 0.99 10.98 -6.20
CA TYR A 129 1.28 12.34 -6.65
C TYR A 129 2.18 12.36 -7.90
N HIS A 130 2.52 11.20 -8.45
CA HIS A 130 3.10 11.10 -9.77
C HIS A 130 2.07 11.46 -10.84
N SER A 131 2.52 12.08 -11.94
CA SER A 131 1.65 12.33 -13.09
C SER A 131 1.32 11.02 -13.80
N ASP A 132 0.07 10.85 -14.21
CA ASP A 132 -0.42 9.82 -15.13
C ASP A 132 -0.40 8.38 -14.61
N GLY A 133 -0.17 8.16 -13.31
CA GLY A 133 -0.14 6.81 -12.74
C GLY A 133 0.40 6.71 -11.32
N ALA A 134 0.69 5.48 -10.92
CA ALA A 134 1.19 5.13 -9.60
C ALA A 134 2.24 4.01 -9.68
N GLN A 135 3.13 3.96 -8.70
CA GLN A 135 4.07 2.84 -8.57
C GLN A 135 3.43 1.66 -7.83
N VAL A 136 3.73 0.45 -8.29
CA VAL A 136 3.33 -0.80 -7.65
C VAL A 136 4.52 -1.74 -7.53
N ALA A 137 4.56 -2.51 -6.45
CA ALA A 137 5.53 -3.58 -6.25
C ALA A 137 4.85 -4.93 -6.46
N LEU A 138 5.56 -5.83 -7.15
CA LEU A 138 5.09 -7.14 -7.52
C LEU A 138 5.67 -8.24 -6.62
N ALA A 139 5.10 -9.44 -6.69
CA ALA A 139 5.52 -10.58 -5.86
C ALA A 139 6.93 -11.09 -6.17
N ASP A 140 7.49 -10.76 -7.33
CA ASP A 140 8.90 -11.01 -7.66
C ASP A 140 9.86 -9.93 -7.12
N GLY A 141 9.34 -8.90 -6.45
CA GLY A 141 10.10 -7.79 -5.90
C GLY A 141 10.42 -6.66 -6.90
N SER A 142 9.98 -6.79 -8.15
CA SER A 142 10.09 -5.70 -9.13
C SER A 142 9.08 -4.59 -8.83
N VAL A 143 9.41 -3.37 -9.27
CA VAL A 143 8.53 -2.20 -9.21
C VAL A 143 8.17 -1.77 -10.61
N ARG A 144 6.88 -1.52 -10.86
CA ARG A 144 6.38 -1.05 -12.15
C ARG A 144 5.49 0.16 -11.96
N PHE A 145 5.55 1.06 -12.95
CA PHE A 145 4.63 2.17 -13.05
C PHE A 145 3.37 1.72 -13.78
N VAL A 146 2.21 1.97 -13.19
CA VAL A 146 0.90 1.64 -13.79
C VAL A 146 0.19 2.92 -14.16
N SER A 147 -0.20 3.04 -15.42
CA SER A 147 -0.88 4.23 -15.93
C SER A 147 -2.31 4.35 -15.40
N GLU A 148 -2.78 5.58 -15.20
CA GLU A 148 -4.20 5.90 -14.98
C GLU A 148 -5.14 5.40 -16.09
N SER A 149 -4.59 5.21 -17.30
CA SER A 149 -5.33 4.67 -18.44
C SER A 149 -5.43 3.14 -18.46
N THR A 150 -4.78 2.45 -17.52
CA THR A 150 -4.79 0.99 -17.43
C THR A 150 -6.22 0.47 -17.24
N ASN A 151 -6.59 -0.51 -18.05
CA ASN A 151 -7.94 -1.07 -18.00
C ASN A 151 -8.22 -1.73 -16.64
N ALA A 152 -9.40 -1.50 -16.08
CA ALA A 152 -9.86 -2.13 -14.84
C ALA A 152 -9.72 -3.65 -14.81
N ARG A 153 -9.84 -4.34 -15.96
CA ARG A 153 -9.59 -5.79 -16.07
C ARG A 153 -8.14 -6.15 -15.76
N VAL A 154 -7.19 -5.38 -16.26
CA VAL A 154 -5.76 -5.60 -15.99
C VAL A 154 -5.50 -5.38 -14.51
N LEU A 155 -6.03 -4.30 -13.91
CA LEU A 155 -5.91 -4.05 -12.47
C LEU A 155 -6.46 -5.22 -11.63
N ARG A 156 -7.61 -5.77 -12.00
CA ARG A 156 -8.18 -6.96 -11.32
C ARG A 156 -7.30 -8.19 -11.47
N ALA A 157 -6.76 -8.44 -12.66
CA ALA A 157 -5.86 -9.56 -12.91
C ALA A 157 -4.57 -9.42 -12.07
N LEU A 158 -4.02 -8.20 -11.96
CA LEU A 158 -2.84 -7.93 -11.12
C LEU A 158 -3.09 -8.19 -9.63
N LEU A 159 -4.33 -8.05 -9.16
CA LEU A 159 -4.68 -8.35 -7.77
C LEU A 159 -4.83 -9.85 -7.51
N SER A 160 -5.03 -10.65 -8.55
CA SER A 160 -5.30 -12.07 -8.44
C SER A 160 -4.02 -12.88 -8.24
N ILE A 161 -4.14 -13.96 -7.47
CA ILE A 161 -3.10 -14.99 -7.34
C ILE A 161 -3.39 -16.23 -8.23
N ASP A 162 -4.63 -16.45 -8.67
CA ASP A 162 -5.08 -17.66 -9.38
C ASP A 162 -6.33 -17.41 -10.25
N GLY A 163 -6.28 -16.37 -11.07
CA GLY A 163 -7.36 -15.91 -11.95
C GLY A 163 -7.22 -16.46 -13.38
N GLY A 164 -6.00 -16.80 -13.79
CA GLY A 164 -5.69 -17.41 -15.07
C GLY A 164 -5.74 -16.45 -16.26
N GLU A 165 -5.82 -15.14 -16.03
CA GLU A 165 -5.74 -14.16 -17.10
C GLU A 165 -4.33 -14.07 -17.69
N GLU A 166 -4.22 -14.16 -19.01
CA GLU A 166 -2.97 -13.85 -19.69
C GLU A 166 -2.78 -12.34 -19.79
N LEU A 167 -1.74 -11.83 -19.14
CA LEU A 167 -1.30 -10.44 -19.24
C LEU A 167 -0.06 -10.34 -20.14
N SER A 168 -0.12 -9.47 -21.15
CA SER A 168 1.02 -9.14 -22.02
C SER A 168 1.32 -7.64 -21.94
N ASP A 169 2.55 -7.28 -21.57
CA ASP A 169 3.09 -5.91 -21.51
C ASP A 169 2.07 -4.83 -21.14
N TRP A 170 1.69 -4.86 -19.86
CA TRP A 170 0.83 -3.87 -19.19
C TRP A 170 1.64 -2.79 -18.49
#